data_AF-A0A962M0T2-F1
#
_entry.id   AF-A0A962M0T2-F1
#
_cell.length_a   1.000
_cell.length_b   1.000
_cell.length_c   1.000
_cell.angle_alpha   90.00
_cell.angle_beta   90.00
_cell.angle_gamma   90.00
#
_symmetry.space_group_name_H-M   'P 1'
#
loop_
_entity.id
_entity.type
_entity.pdbx_description
1 polymer ?
#
loop_
_entity_poly.entity_id
_entity_poly.type
_entity_poly.pdbx_seq_one_letter_code
_entity_poly.pdbx_strand_id
1 'polypeptide(L)'
;LHLMESRDGRLQALTVAQEREIAEDLGLLVVTVCVLNRWSFDNILKFYVFAEHQLVQMLAKLDRLRLIELQPNNRIKLLVAPNFGWLPNGPIQQVFLKTIQQDFFAARFNQEDHELIVLNGMLSASSNAQFRRKMERLAREFDLLNREDSGKPFEQRRGYTAVIALRDWQYKGFAALRSERRKPVGS
;
A
#
# COMPACT_ATOMS: atom_id res chain seq x y z
N LEU A 1 -9.63 19.60 -10.31
CA LEU A 1 -8.73 19.69 -9.14
C LEU A 1 -9.58 19.76 -7.89
N HIS A 2 -9.88 18.63 -7.26
CA HIS A 2 -10.53 18.61 -5.95
C HIS A 2 -9.64 17.76 -5.04
N LEU A 3 -8.69 18.42 -4.38
CA LEU A 3 -7.95 17.86 -3.26
C LEU A 3 -8.92 17.82 -2.07
N MET A 4 -9.11 16.66 -1.45
CA MET A 4 -9.83 16.55 -0.18
C MET A 4 -8.84 16.91 0.94
N GLU A 5 -8.66 18.21 1.16
CA GLU A 5 -7.81 18.74 2.23
C GLU A 5 -8.51 18.61 3.59
N SER A 6 -7.78 18.13 4.60
CA SER A 6 -8.24 18.17 6.00
C SER A 6 -8.28 19.61 6.49
N ARG A 7 -9.02 19.89 7.58
CA ARG A 7 -8.97 21.17 8.31
C ARG A 7 -7.57 21.65 8.75
N ASP A 8 -6.56 20.77 8.68
CA ASP A 8 -5.12 21.04 8.97
C ASP A 8 -4.24 21.24 7.71
N GLY A 9 -4.80 21.28 6.50
CA GLY A 9 -4.03 21.46 5.25
C GLY A 9 -3.18 20.26 4.81
N ARG A 10 -3.27 19.13 5.51
CA ARG A 10 -2.58 17.87 5.17
C ARG A 10 -3.39 16.99 4.23
N LEU A 11 -2.71 16.39 3.26
CA LEU A 11 -3.28 15.53 2.22
C LEU A 11 -3.76 14.18 2.81
N GLN A 12 -5.04 13.84 2.69
CA GLN A 12 -5.58 12.56 3.19
C GLN A 12 -5.47 11.42 2.19
N ALA A 13 -5.56 11.72 0.90
CA ALA A 13 -5.44 10.75 -0.18
C ALA A 13 -5.01 11.47 -1.47
N LEU A 14 -4.37 10.73 -2.35
CA LEU A 14 -4.11 11.20 -3.72
C LEU A 14 -5.37 11.11 -4.56
N THR A 15 -5.42 11.93 -5.61
CA THR A 15 -6.41 11.74 -6.68
C THR A 15 -6.00 10.57 -7.58
N VAL A 16 -6.96 10.00 -8.32
CA VAL A 16 -6.71 8.90 -9.27
C VAL A 16 -5.62 9.27 -10.29
N ALA A 17 -5.60 10.51 -10.78
CA ALA A 17 -4.59 10.96 -11.74
C ALA A 17 -3.18 10.95 -11.14
N GLN A 18 -3.03 11.38 -9.89
CA GLN A 18 -1.75 11.38 -9.19
C GLN A 18 -1.29 9.96 -8.84
N GLU A 19 -2.21 9.10 -8.38
CA GLU A 19 -1.88 7.69 -8.17
C GLU A 19 -1.44 7.02 -9.47
N ARG A 20 -2.06 7.36 -10.60
CA ARG A 20 -1.68 6.83 -11.91
C ARG A 20 -0.28 7.25 -12.32
N GLU A 21 0.07 8.53 -12.12
CA GLU A 21 1.42 9.04 -12.40
C GLU A 21 2.49 8.28 -11.59
N ILE A 22 2.21 7.97 -10.33
CA ILE A 22 3.10 7.16 -9.49
C ILE A 22 3.11 5.69 -9.93
N ALA A 23 1.95 5.13 -10.26
CA ALA A 23 1.80 3.72 -10.60
C ALA A 23 2.45 3.34 -11.95
N GLU A 24 2.62 4.30 -12.86
CA GLU A 24 3.26 4.08 -14.17
C GLU A 24 4.79 3.92 -14.10
N ASP A 25 5.42 4.29 -12.98
CA ASP A 25 6.86 4.17 -12.75
C ASP A 25 7.14 3.41 -11.44
N LEU A 26 7.59 2.15 -11.54
CA LEU A 26 7.87 1.31 -10.38
C LEU A 26 8.94 1.92 -9.45
N GLY A 27 9.92 2.63 -9.99
CA GLY A 27 10.93 3.32 -9.18
C GLY A 27 10.30 4.45 -8.37
N LEU A 28 9.45 5.25 -9.01
CA LEU A 28 8.69 6.30 -8.33
C LEU A 28 7.76 5.74 -7.26
N LEU A 29 7.08 4.62 -7.52
CA LEU A 29 6.23 3.95 -6.54
C LEU A 29 7.03 3.52 -5.30
N VAL A 30 8.18 2.85 -5.49
CA VAL A 30 9.04 2.41 -4.38
C VAL A 30 9.54 3.60 -3.57
N VAL A 31 10.02 4.66 -4.23
CA VAL A 31 10.46 5.88 -3.55
C VAL A 31 9.31 6.51 -2.78
N THR A 32 8.09 6.53 -3.33
CA THR A 32 6.91 7.04 -2.63
C THR A 32 6.65 6.26 -1.35
N VAL A 33 6.70 4.93 -1.41
CA VAL A 33 6.53 4.06 -0.22
C VAL A 33 7.62 4.30 0.81
N CYS A 34 8.89 4.40 0.40
CA CYS A 34 10.00 4.71 1.32
C CYS A 34 9.79 6.04 2.05
N VAL A 35 9.39 7.07 1.29
CA VAL A 35 9.20 8.41 1.81
C VAL A 35 8.03 8.47 2.79
N LEU A 36 6.90 7.81 2.48
CA LEU A 36 5.77 7.67 3.41
C LEU A 36 6.17 6.96 4.71
N ASN A 37 7.11 6.00 4.63
CA ASN A 37 7.72 5.34 5.78
C ASN A 37 8.85 6.16 6.44
N ARG A 38 8.99 7.44 6.10
CA ARG A 38 9.95 8.39 6.68
C ARG A 38 11.42 8.04 6.44
N TRP A 39 11.72 7.37 5.33
CA TRP A 39 13.10 7.13 4.94
C TRP A 39 13.76 8.45 4.51
N SER A 40 15.02 8.65 4.92
CA SER A 40 15.82 9.76 4.42
C SER A 40 16.33 9.49 3.01
N PHE A 41 16.73 10.55 2.32
CA PHE A 41 17.40 10.48 1.02
C PHE A 41 18.55 9.46 1.03
N ASP A 42 19.45 9.57 2.01
CA ASP A 42 20.62 8.70 2.14
C ASP A 42 20.24 7.24 2.39
N ASN A 43 19.18 6.97 3.18
CA ASN A 43 18.74 5.61 3.44
C ASN A 43 18.16 4.97 2.17
N ILE A 44 17.47 5.74 1.33
CA ILE A 44 16.97 5.27 0.03
C ILE A 44 18.14 4.92 -0.89
N LEU A 45 19.16 5.79 -1.00
CA LEU A 45 20.35 5.52 -1.82
C LEU A 45 21.21 4.35 -1.31
N LYS A 46 21.23 4.13 0.01
CA LYS A 46 21.96 2.99 0.60
C LYS A 46 21.27 1.66 0.32
N PHE A 47 19.93 1.64 0.32
CA PHE A 47 19.17 0.40 0.20
C PHE A 47 18.82 0.05 -1.25
N TYR A 48 18.58 1.05 -2.09
CA TYR A 48 18.21 0.86 -3.49
C TYR A 48 19.29 1.40 -4.43
N VAL A 49 19.43 0.74 -5.58
CA VAL A 49 20.36 1.14 -6.63
C VAL A 49 19.73 2.26 -7.48
N PHE A 50 19.80 3.50 -6.98
CA PHE A 50 19.42 4.69 -7.73
C PHE A 50 20.63 5.59 -7.94
N ALA A 51 20.70 6.25 -9.10
CA ALA A 51 21.62 7.39 -9.23
C ALA A 51 21.06 8.59 -8.47
N GLU A 52 21.92 9.40 -7.86
CA GLU A 52 21.51 10.55 -7.03
C GLU A 52 20.55 11.49 -7.75
N HIS A 53 20.88 11.84 -9.00
CA HIS A 53 20.04 12.71 -9.83
C HIS A 53 18.65 12.11 -10.13
N GLN A 54 18.55 10.79 -10.27
CA GLN A 54 17.26 10.11 -10.49
C GLN A 54 16.39 10.21 -9.25
N LEU A 55 16.96 9.97 -8.06
CA LEU A 55 16.23 10.08 -6.81
C LEU A 55 15.76 11.53 -6.56
N VAL A 56 16.60 12.53 -6.83
CA VAL A 56 16.21 13.94 -6.75
C VAL A 56 15.04 14.25 -7.70
N GLN A 57 15.08 13.76 -8.94
CA GLN A 57 13.97 13.94 -9.89
C GLN A 57 12.68 13.29 -9.39
N MET A 58 12.75 12.08 -8.83
CA MET A 58 11.58 11.41 -8.25
C MET A 58 11.02 12.20 -7.07
N LEU A 59 11.87 12.68 -6.15
CA LEU A 59 11.45 13.50 -5.02
C LEU A 59 10.84 14.84 -5.48
N ALA A 60 11.40 15.48 -6.51
CA ALA A 60 10.83 16.69 -7.09
C ALA A 60 9.44 16.43 -7.73
N LYS A 61 9.21 15.24 -8.31
CA LYS A 61 7.86 14.83 -8.75
C LYS A 61 6.93 14.69 -7.54
N LEU A 62 7.35 14.02 -6.48
CA LEU A 62 6.53 13.86 -5.26
C LEU A 62 6.22 15.21 -4.57
N ASP A 63 7.16 16.15 -4.61
CA ASP A 63 6.98 17.53 -4.14
C ASP A 63 5.90 18.26 -4.93
N ARG A 64 5.94 18.17 -6.27
CA ARG A 64 4.89 18.70 -7.16
C ARG A 64 3.52 18.09 -6.90
N LEU A 65 3.47 16.81 -6.53
CA LEU A 65 2.25 16.11 -6.13
C LEU A 65 1.75 16.50 -4.74
N ARG A 66 2.48 17.37 -4.01
CA ARG A 66 2.21 17.78 -2.63
C ARG A 66 2.19 16.63 -1.63
N LEU A 67 2.88 15.53 -1.92
CA LEU A 67 3.10 14.45 -0.96
C LEU A 67 4.18 14.84 0.05
N ILE A 68 5.19 15.54 -0.44
CA ILE A 68 6.32 16.02 0.35
C ILE A 68 6.58 17.49 0.07
N GLU A 69 7.38 18.07 0.95
CA GLU A 69 8.12 19.31 0.76
C GLU A 69 9.61 18.93 0.71
N LEU A 70 10.24 19.12 -0.45
CA LEU A 70 11.67 18.90 -0.64
C LEU A 70 12.44 20.16 -0.22
N GLN A 71 13.21 20.05 0.87
CA GLN A 71 13.97 21.13 1.46
C GLN A 71 15.45 21.10 1.04
N PRO A 72 16.21 22.19 1.25
CA PRO A 72 17.66 22.22 1.00
C PRO A 72 18.37 21.03 1.66
N ASN A 73 19.46 20.57 1.02
CA ASN A 73 20.21 19.37 1.41
C ASN A 73 19.40 18.07 1.34
N ASN A 74 18.47 17.96 0.38
CA ASN A 74 17.63 16.77 0.15
C ASN A 74 16.83 16.32 1.38
N ARG A 75 16.49 17.28 2.27
CA ARG A 75 15.69 16.99 3.45
C ARG A 75 14.23 16.85 3.04
N ILE A 76 13.62 15.73 3.41
CA ILE A 76 12.26 15.37 3.03
C ILE A 76 11.32 15.66 4.20
N LYS A 77 10.30 16.49 3.97
CA LYS A 77 9.23 16.73 4.94
C LYS A 77 7.91 16.23 4.38
N LEU A 78 7.26 15.32 5.09
CA LEU A 78 5.96 14.77 4.68
C LEU A 78 4.85 15.80 4.85
N LEU A 79 4.03 15.99 3.80
CA LEU A 79 2.84 16.85 3.80
C LEU A 79 1.53 16.05 3.94
N VAL A 80 1.62 14.73 3.97
CA VAL A 80 0.47 13.84 4.13
C VAL A 80 -0.05 13.81 5.56
N ALA A 81 -1.35 13.59 5.70
CA ALA A 81 -1.98 13.38 6.99
C ALA A 81 -1.51 12.04 7.58
N PRO A 82 -1.51 11.87 8.92
CA PRO A 82 -1.16 10.58 9.53
C PRO A 82 -1.97 9.43 8.94
N ASN A 83 -3.28 9.62 8.78
CA ASN A 83 -4.23 8.66 8.20
C ASN A 83 -4.22 8.59 6.66
N PHE A 84 -3.12 8.98 6.02
CA PHE A 84 -2.98 8.88 4.57
C PHE A 84 -3.09 7.43 4.11
N GLY A 85 -3.93 7.20 3.10
CA GLY A 85 -4.10 5.89 2.49
C GLY A 85 -4.22 6.00 0.97
N TRP A 86 -3.84 4.92 0.29
CA TRP A 86 -4.10 4.77 -1.14
C TRP A 86 -5.61 4.64 -1.39
N LEU A 87 -6.05 5.07 -2.57
CA LEU A 87 -7.43 4.95 -2.99
C LEU A 87 -7.82 3.47 -3.08
N PRO A 88 -8.97 3.07 -2.49
CA PRO A 88 -9.53 1.74 -2.69
C PRO A 88 -9.78 1.49 -4.19
N ASN A 89 -9.25 0.37 -4.70
CA ASN A 89 -9.24 0.00 -6.11
C ASN A 89 -8.53 1.02 -7.04
N GLY A 90 -7.66 1.86 -6.48
CA GLY A 90 -6.90 2.87 -7.21
C GLY A 90 -5.75 2.29 -8.05
N PRO A 91 -5.14 3.12 -8.93
CA PRO A 91 -4.04 2.70 -9.80
C PRO A 91 -2.86 2.05 -9.07
N ILE A 92 -2.48 2.57 -7.90
CA ILE A 92 -1.36 2.03 -7.12
C ILE A 92 -1.69 0.62 -6.62
N GLN A 93 -2.89 0.41 -6.09
CA GLN A 93 -3.33 -0.93 -5.67
C GLN A 93 -3.33 -1.91 -6.84
N GLN A 94 -3.75 -1.49 -8.04
CA GLN A 94 -3.76 -2.35 -9.22
C GLN A 94 -2.35 -2.74 -9.67
N VAL A 95 -1.40 -1.80 -9.65
CA VAL A 95 0.01 -2.10 -9.98
C VAL A 95 0.64 -3.00 -8.93
N PHE A 96 0.35 -2.77 -7.65
CA PHE A 96 0.77 -3.64 -6.57
C PHE A 96 0.28 -5.08 -6.80
N LEU A 97 -1.01 -5.24 -7.08
CA LEU A 97 -1.60 -6.55 -7.40
C LEU A 97 -1.00 -7.17 -8.66
N LYS A 98 -0.74 -6.40 -9.72
CA LYS A 98 -0.20 -6.97 -10.96
C LYS A 98 1.27 -7.40 -10.82
N THR A 99 2.06 -6.58 -10.13
CA THR A 99 3.53 -6.70 -10.11
C THR A 99 4.00 -7.59 -8.98
N ILE A 100 3.40 -7.46 -7.80
CA ILE A 100 3.88 -8.11 -6.57
C ILE A 100 3.13 -9.40 -6.29
N GLN A 101 1.96 -9.64 -6.89
CA GLN A 101 1.20 -10.88 -6.64
C GLN A 101 2.00 -12.14 -6.96
N GLN A 102 2.72 -12.19 -8.07
CA GLN A 102 3.48 -13.39 -8.42
C GLN A 102 4.63 -13.62 -7.44
N ASP A 103 5.44 -12.59 -7.18
CA ASP A 103 6.61 -12.71 -6.30
C ASP A 103 6.22 -12.94 -4.83
N PHE A 104 5.19 -12.26 -4.34
CA PHE A 104 4.74 -12.35 -2.96
C PHE A 104 4.14 -13.72 -2.64
N PHE A 105 3.28 -14.26 -3.53
CA PHE A 105 2.71 -15.59 -3.32
C PHE A 105 3.64 -16.75 -3.75
N ALA A 106 4.70 -16.46 -4.50
CA ALA A 106 5.78 -17.43 -4.78
C ALA A 106 6.81 -17.52 -3.63
N ALA A 107 6.83 -16.55 -2.71
CA ALA A 107 7.67 -16.60 -1.52
C ALA A 107 7.35 -17.86 -0.71
N ARG A 108 8.38 -18.50 -0.14
CA ARG A 108 8.22 -19.78 0.57
C ARG A 108 7.56 -19.64 1.96
N PHE A 109 7.24 -18.42 2.41
CA PHE A 109 6.69 -18.10 3.76
C PHE A 109 7.33 -18.93 4.89
N ASN A 110 8.64 -19.14 4.81
CA ASN A 110 9.40 -20.05 5.68
C ASN A 110 10.36 -19.32 6.62
N GLN A 111 10.25 -18.00 6.73
CA GLN A 111 10.96 -17.18 7.71
C GLN A 111 10.06 -16.96 8.93
N GLU A 112 10.65 -16.79 10.12
CA GLU A 112 9.91 -16.65 11.39
C GLU A 112 8.89 -15.50 11.40
N ASP A 113 9.14 -14.46 10.60
CA ASP A 113 8.32 -13.24 10.47
C ASP A 113 7.46 -13.20 9.19
N HIS A 114 7.39 -14.29 8.43
CA HIS A 114 6.54 -14.41 7.25
C HIS A 114 5.36 -15.34 7.53
N GLU A 115 4.14 -14.90 7.23
CA GLU A 115 2.93 -15.68 7.48
C GLU A 115 2.00 -15.72 6.25
N LEU A 116 1.48 -16.91 5.93
CA LEU A 116 0.42 -17.11 4.93
C LEU A 116 -0.76 -17.85 5.57
N ILE A 117 -1.86 -17.12 5.79
CA ILE A 117 -3.09 -17.68 6.34
C ILE A 117 -4.13 -17.84 5.23
N VAL A 118 -4.55 -19.09 4.96
CA VAL A 118 -5.62 -19.40 4.00
C VAL A 118 -6.86 -19.86 4.77
N LEU A 119 -7.91 -19.04 4.76
CA LEU A 119 -9.19 -19.34 5.41
C LEU A 119 -10.26 -19.66 4.37
N ASN A 120 -10.93 -20.79 4.53
CA ASN A 120 -12.04 -21.22 3.69
C ASN A 120 -13.27 -21.48 4.55
N GLY A 121 -14.39 -20.87 4.21
CA GLY A 121 -15.63 -21.02 4.97
C GLY A 121 -16.80 -20.29 4.34
N MET A 122 -17.99 -20.64 4.79
CA MET A 122 -19.23 -19.95 4.41
C MET A 122 -19.58 -18.97 5.53
N LEU A 123 -19.70 -17.69 5.18
CA LEU A 123 -20.13 -16.64 6.10
C LEU A 123 -21.51 -16.14 5.68
N SER A 124 -22.37 -15.89 6.68
CA SER A 124 -23.55 -15.05 6.48
C SER A 124 -23.12 -13.61 6.16
N ALA A 125 -24.04 -12.79 5.65
CA ALA A 125 -23.76 -11.37 5.39
C ALA A 125 -23.32 -10.62 6.67
N SER A 126 -23.91 -10.94 7.82
CA SER A 126 -23.58 -10.31 9.11
C SER A 126 -22.19 -10.73 9.61
N SER A 127 -21.84 -12.02 9.52
CA SER A 127 -20.51 -12.53 9.87
C SER A 127 -19.44 -11.98 8.93
N ASN A 128 -19.72 -11.89 7.64
CA ASN A 128 -18.83 -11.27 6.65
C ASN A 128 -18.60 -9.78 6.97
N ALA A 129 -19.64 -9.03 7.32
CA ALA A 129 -19.51 -7.64 7.75
C ALA A 129 -18.70 -7.49 9.04
N GLN A 130 -18.88 -8.40 10.00
CA GLN A 130 -18.07 -8.41 11.23
C GLN A 130 -16.60 -8.70 10.93
N PHE A 131 -16.31 -9.65 10.05
CA PHE A 131 -14.95 -9.98 9.65
C PHE A 131 -14.26 -8.81 8.93
N ARG A 132 -14.96 -8.13 8.01
CA ARG A 132 -14.44 -6.91 7.35
C ARG A 132 -14.04 -5.82 8.35
N ARG A 133 -14.86 -5.56 9.38
CA ARG A 133 -14.50 -4.60 10.45
C ARG A 133 -13.24 -5.00 11.22
N LYS A 134 -13.00 -6.30 11.41
CA LYS A 134 -11.76 -6.79 12.03
C LYS A 134 -10.55 -6.58 11.13
N MET A 135 -10.68 -6.83 9.82
CA MET A 135 -9.61 -6.54 8.85
C MET A 135 -9.23 -5.05 8.84
N GLU A 136 -10.23 -4.16 8.86
CA GLU A 136 -9.99 -2.70 8.96
C GLU A 136 -9.28 -2.32 10.27
N ARG A 137 -9.62 -2.98 11.38
CA ARG A 137 -8.94 -2.77 12.67
C ARG A 137 -7.47 -3.22 12.60
N LEU A 138 -7.21 -4.38 12.01
CA LEU A 138 -5.86 -4.92 11.84
C LEU A 138 -5.00 -3.99 10.97
N ALA A 139 -5.56 -3.44 9.89
CA ALA A 139 -4.87 -2.47 9.05
C ALA A 139 -4.47 -1.20 9.84
N ARG A 140 -5.38 -0.67 10.66
CA ARG A 140 -5.07 0.49 11.53
C ARG A 140 -4.00 0.18 12.58
N GLU A 141 -3.95 -1.05 13.08
CA GLU A 141 -2.95 -1.49 14.05
C GLU A 141 -1.56 -1.59 13.42
N PHE A 142 -1.47 -2.10 12.19
CA PHE A 142 -0.23 -2.08 11.41
C PHE A 142 0.29 -0.65 11.21
N ASP A 143 -0.58 0.30 10.82
CA ASP A 143 -0.20 1.71 10.66
C ASP A 143 0.31 2.33 11.97
N LEU A 144 -0.29 1.96 13.11
CA LEU A 144 0.14 2.43 14.42
C LEU A 144 1.55 1.93 14.74
N LEU A 145 1.80 0.62 14.62
CA LEU A 145 3.10 0.02 14.86
C LEU A 145 4.18 0.63 13.95
N ASN A 146 3.88 0.79 12.67
CA ASN A 146 4.81 1.41 11.72
C ASN A 146 5.17 2.85 12.11
N ARG A 147 4.21 3.64 12.62
CA ARG A 147 4.49 4.99 13.12
C ARG A 147 5.32 4.99 14.40
N GLU A 148 5.03 4.09 15.34
CA GLU A 148 5.80 3.95 16.58
C GLU A 148 7.26 3.57 16.28
N ASP A 149 7.47 2.66 15.33
CA ASP A 149 8.80 2.23 14.89
C ASP A 149 9.51 3.28 14.02
N SER A 150 8.80 4.28 13.49
CA SER A 150 9.42 5.32 12.66
C SER A 150 10.51 6.13 13.40
N GLY A 151 10.49 6.14 14.73
CA GLY A 151 11.53 6.77 15.58
C GLY A 151 12.73 5.88 15.91
N LYS A 152 12.67 4.57 15.61
CA LYS A 152 13.78 3.64 15.90
C LYS A 152 14.92 3.75 14.88
N PRO A 153 16.15 3.34 15.24
CA PRO A 153 17.28 3.26 14.30
C PRO A 153 16.92 2.45 13.05
N PHE A 154 17.44 2.85 11.90
CA PHE A 154 17.12 2.22 10.61
C PHE A 154 17.50 0.73 10.59
N GLU A 155 18.61 0.38 11.22
CA GLU A 155 19.18 -0.96 11.31
C GLU A 155 18.32 -1.92 12.15
N GLN A 156 17.43 -1.38 12.99
CA GLN A 156 16.50 -2.14 13.82
C GLN A 156 15.12 -2.31 13.17
N ARG A 157 14.96 -1.86 11.92
CA ARG A 157 13.69 -1.89 11.20
C ARG A 157 13.84 -2.68 9.92
N ARG A 158 12.78 -3.39 9.55
CA ARG A 158 12.67 -4.10 8.27
C ARG A 158 11.40 -3.65 7.57
N GLY A 159 11.46 -3.65 6.23
CA GLY A 159 10.29 -3.37 5.41
C GLY A 159 9.37 -4.59 5.39
N TYR A 160 8.16 -4.43 5.91
CA TYR A 160 7.11 -5.43 5.83
C TYR A 160 5.98 -4.94 4.94
N THR A 161 5.42 -5.85 4.15
CA THR A 161 4.17 -5.63 3.42
C THR A 161 3.17 -6.66 3.86
N ALA A 162 2.01 -6.21 4.37
CA ALA A 162 0.87 -7.06 4.62
C ALA A 162 -0.18 -6.88 3.51
N VAL A 163 -0.62 -7.98 2.90
CA VAL A 163 -1.72 -7.99 1.93
C VAL A 163 -2.89 -8.75 2.56
N ILE A 164 -4.01 -8.06 2.80
CA ILE A 164 -5.23 -8.66 3.34
C ILE A 164 -6.34 -8.55 2.29
N ALA A 165 -6.85 -9.69 1.83
CA ALA A 165 -7.92 -9.74 0.83
C ALA A 165 -9.06 -10.66 1.30
N LEU A 166 -10.30 -10.21 1.08
CA LEU A 166 -11.49 -11.01 1.28
C LEU A 166 -12.32 -10.97 0.00
N ARG A 167 -12.64 -12.14 -0.54
CA ARG A 167 -13.46 -12.28 -1.73
C ARG A 167 -14.36 -13.49 -1.58
N ASP A 168 -15.53 -13.43 -2.20
CA ASP A 168 -16.37 -14.60 -2.36
C ASP A 168 -15.70 -15.66 -3.25
N TRP A 169 -16.13 -16.91 -3.09
CA TRP A 169 -15.56 -18.08 -3.76
C TRP A 169 -15.98 -18.20 -5.24
N GLN A 170 -15.98 -17.09 -5.97
CA GLN A 170 -16.30 -17.00 -7.39
C GLN A 170 -15.04 -16.96 -8.27
N TYR A 171 -14.16 -17.94 -8.11
CA TYR A 171 -12.96 -18.02 -8.92
C TYR A 171 -13.27 -18.52 -10.34
N LYS A 172 -12.79 -17.80 -11.37
CA LYS A 172 -13.02 -18.17 -12.78
C LYS A 172 -12.42 -19.54 -13.13
N GLY A 173 -11.29 -19.90 -12.52
CA GLY A 173 -10.66 -21.23 -12.72
C GLY A 173 -11.50 -22.40 -12.18
N PHE A 174 -12.44 -22.14 -11.27
CA PHE A 174 -13.38 -23.15 -10.78
C PHE A 174 -14.72 -23.12 -11.53
N ALA A 175 -14.84 -22.33 -12.60
CA ALA A 175 -16.09 -22.21 -13.35
C ALA A 175 -16.56 -23.57 -13.90
N ALA A 176 -15.65 -24.40 -14.40
CA ALA A 176 -15.95 -25.75 -14.90
C ALA A 176 -16.40 -26.72 -13.79
N LEU A 177 -16.13 -26.41 -12.52
CA LEU A 177 -16.51 -27.22 -11.36
C LEU A 177 -17.82 -26.73 -10.73
N ARG A 178 -18.43 -25.65 -11.24
CA ARG A 178 -19.70 -25.12 -10.75
C ARG A 178 -20.85 -25.81 -11.49
N SER A 179 -21.77 -26.38 -10.73
CA SER A 179 -23.09 -26.77 -11.26
C SER A 179 -23.84 -25.52 -11.72
N GLU A 180 -24.44 -25.57 -12.93
CA GLU A 180 -25.21 -24.48 -13.55
C GLU A 180 -26.39 -23.96 -12.71
N ARG A 181 -26.74 -24.63 -11.60
CA ARG A 181 -27.94 -24.34 -10.81
C ARG A 181 -27.82 -23.18 -9.80
N ARG A 182 -26.67 -22.52 -9.65
CA ARG A 182 -26.58 -21.31 -8.82
C ARG A 182 -26.72 -20.05 -9.67
N LYS A 183 -27.98 -19.65 -9.93
CA LYS A 183 -28.26 -18.26 -10.31
C LYS A 183 -27.73 -17.32 -9.20
N PRO A 184 -27.07 -16.21 -9.55
CA PRO A 184 -26.66 -15.23 -8.54
C PRO A 184 -27.90 -14.65 -7.87
N VAL A 185 -27.90 -14.62 -6.53
CA VAL A 185 -28.91 -13.90 -5.75
C VAL A 185 -28.55 -12.42 -5.79
N GLY A 186 -29.39 -11.62 -6.45
CA GLY A 186 -29.35 -10.15 -6.43
C GLY A 186 -28.73 -9.50 -7.66
N SER A 187 -29.57 -9.24 -8.67
CA SER A 187 -29.41 -8.13 -9.62
C SER A 187 -29.88 -6.82 -8.98
#